data_AF-A0AA38UEU4-F1
#
_entry.id   AF-A0AA38UEU4-F1
#
_cell.length_a   1.000
_cell.length_b   1.000
_cell.length_c   1.000
_cell.angle_alpha   90.00
_cell.angle_beta   90.00
_cell.angle_gamma   90.00
#
_symmetry.space_group_name_H-M   'P 1'
#
loop_
_entity.id
_entity.type
_entity.pdbx_description
1 polymer ?
#
loop_
_entity_poly.entity_id
_entity_poly.type
_entity_poly.pdbx_seq_one_letter_code
_entity_poly.pdbx_strand_id
1 'polypeptide(L)'
;MVLRLPSQLESFVPAPASQAPNAADAVYTPWRGQFLVSGTRASDIGSNVNIRVTGVETDGDTQSHLWPSRFVFSVTSPHALPILAQLQIYLRRRSPPIPLTTFVPDRIRDSDQNAVNQSQFRSLSRLLWDGQLVAIVSIALSRSSTSAGGPNRHGILLFPSPNSSAVLYGAVFLTPSDTFPDFV
;
A
#
# COMPACT_ATOMS: atom_id res chain seq x y z
N MET A 1 -12.13 0.69 -31.10
CA MET A 1 -12.52 1.34 -29.82
C MET A 1 -13.97 0.98 -29.54
N VAL A 2 -14.23 0.20 -28.49
CA VAL A 2 -15.59 -0.16 -28.08
C VAL A 2 -15.78 0.37 -26.67
N LEU A 3 -16.58 1.42 -26.54
CA LEU A 3 -16.97 2.04 -25.28
C LEU A 3 -18.24 1.34 -24.80
N ARG A 4 -18.14 0.49 -23.77
CA ARG A 4 -19.32 -0.10 -23.12
C ARG A 4 -19.61 0.70 -21.84
N LEU A 5 -20.61 1.56 -21.92
CA LEU A 5 -21.21 2.18 -20.73
C LEU A 5 -22.00 1.10 -19.97
N PRO A 6 -21.77 0.93 -18.65
CA PRO A 6 -22.72 0.24 -17.80
C PRO A 6 -23.87 1.18 -17.43
N SER A 7 -25.06 0.85 -17.91
CA SER A 7 -26.34 1.41 -17.48
C SER A 7 -26.68 0.90 -16.07
N GLN A 8 -26.37 1.66 -15.02
CA GLN A 8 -26.98 1.48 -13.70
C GLN A 8 -27.31 2.83 -13.05
N LEU A 9 -28.13 3.61 -13.76
CA LEU A 9 -28.99 4.64 -13.17
C LEU A 9 -30.37 4.01 -12.99
N GLU A 10 -30.60 3.26 -11.91
CA GLU A 10 -31.92 2.96 -11.34
C GLU A 10 -31.78 1.91 -10.22
N SER A 11 -31.44 2.34 -9.01
CA SER A 11 -31.93 1.68 -7.79
C SER A 11 -31.72 2.61 -6.61
N PHE A 12 -32.71 3.46 -6.36
CA PHE A 12 -32.89 4.19 -5.10
C PHE A 12 -33.38 3.23 -4.00
N VAL A 13 -32.69 2.10 -3.80
CA VAL A 13 -32.94 1.19 -2.68
C VAL A 13 -31.73 1.26 -1.75
N PRO A 14 -31.89 1.72 -0.50
CA PRO A 14 -30.79 1.69 0.46
C PRO A 14 -30.40 0.23 0.69
N ALA A 15 -29.13 -0.10 0.43
CA ALA A 15 -28.61 -1.46 0.58
C ALA A 15 -28.80 -1.93 2.05
N PRO A 16 -29.35 -3.14 2.28
CA PRO A 16 -29.56 -3.66 3.62
C PRO A 16 -28.22 -3.86 4.35
N ALA A 17 -28.19 -3.48 5.64
CA ALA A 17 -26.99 -3.30 6.47
C ALA A 17 -26.20 -4.58 6.82
N SER A 18 -26.38 -5.69 6.09
CA SER A 18 -25.77 -6.98 6.45
C SER A 18 -25.51 -7.83 5.20
N GLN A 19 -24.52 -7.44 4.39
CA GLN A 19 -23.90 -8.36 3.44
C GLN A 19 -22.55 -8.80 4.02
N ALA A 20 -22.46 -10.08 4.38
CA ALA A 20 -21.17 -10.74 4.53
C ALA A 20 -20.45 -10.67 3.16
N PRO A 21 -19.15 -10.35 3.11
CA PRO A 21 -18.44 -10.21 1.84
C PRO A 21 -18.45 -11.55 1.10
N ASN A 22 -19.20 -11.62 0.00
CA ASN A 22 -19.11 -12.75 -0.93
C ASN A 22 -17.70 -12.74 -1.55
N ALA A 23 -17.07 -13.89 -1.68
CA ALA A 23 -15.73 -14.01 -2.27
C ALA A 23 -15.65 -13.48 -3.73
N ALA A 24 -16.78 -13.33 -4.41
CA ALA A 24 -16.89 -12.67 -5.73
C ALA A 24 -16.85 -11.14 -5.65
N ASP A 25 -17.27 -10.52 -4.54
CA ASP A 25 -17.11 -9.08 -4.30
C ASP A 25 -15.67 -8.71 -3.94
N ALA A 26 -14.85 -9.67 -3.50
CA ALA A 26 -13.42 -9.44 -3.22
C ALA A 26 -12.60 -9.09 -4.49
N VAL A 27 -13.12 -9.40 -5.69
CA VAL A 27 -12.52 -8.99 -6.96
C VAL A 27 -12.88 -7.54 -7.32
N TYR A 28 -13.96 -6.99 -6.76
CA TYR A 28 -14.45 -5.64 -7.04
C TYR A 28 -14.29 -4.66 -5.87
N THR A 29 -14.01 -5.16 -4.67
CA THR A 29 -13.87 -4.34 -3.48
C THR A 29 -12.40 -4.01 -3.27
N PRO A 30 -12.02 -2.72 -3.28
CA PRO A 30 -10.64 -2.34 -3.02
C PRO A 30 -10.23 -2.81 -1.63
N TRP A 31 -8.98 -3.27 -1.48
CA TRP A 31 -8.48 -3.70 -0.18
C TRP A 31 -8.56 -2.55 0.80
N ARG A 32 -9.06 -2.81 2.01
CA ARG A 32 -9.11 -1.84 3.10
C ARG A 32 -8.35 -2.37 4.28
N GLY A 33 -7.47 -1.54 4.81
CA GLY A 33 -6.68 -1.91 5.96
C GLY A 33 -6.11 -0.71 6.68
N GLN A 34 -5.15 -1.01 7.54
CA GLN A 34 -4.52 -0.03 8.40
C GLN A 34 -3.02 -0.06 8.21
N PHE A 35 -2.45 1.12 8.14
CA PHE A 35 -1.04 1.35 8.17
C PHE A 35 -0.63 1.61 9.62
N LEU A 36 0.18 0.72 10.19
CA LEU A 36 0.79 0.89 11.51
C LEU A 36 2.21 1.41 11.30
N VAL A 37 2.39 2.67 11.66
CA VAL A 37 3.64 3.39 11.46
C VAL A 37 4.30 3.60 12.81
N SER A 38 5.52 3.10 12.96
CA SER A 38 6.36 3.29 14.14
C SER A 38 7.56 4.15 13.78
N GLY A 39 7.98 5.07 14.66
CA GLY A 39 9.27 5.75 14.53
C GLY A 39 9.36 6.86 13.48
N THR A 40 8.27 7.54 13.14
CA THR A 40 8.30 8.72 12.24
C THR A 40 9.09 9.91 12.78
N ARG A 41 9.42 9.92 14.08
CA ARG A 41 10.27 10.92 14.75
C ARG A 41 11.14 10.24 15.81
N ALA A 42 12.37 10.69 15.96
CA ALA A 42 13.29 10.18 16.99
C ALA A 42 12.74 10.36 18.43
N SER A 43 11.86 11.35 18.64
CA SER A 43 11.15 11.59 19.90
C SER A 43 9.97 10.65 20.15
N ASP A 44 9.44 9.99 19.12
CA ASP A 44 8.19 9.21 19.14
C ASP A 44 8.42 7.74 18.75
N ILE A 45 9.59 7.19 19.08
CA ILE A 45 9.96 5.78 18.82
C ILE A 45 8.93 4.79 19.42
N GLY A 46 8.15 5.20 20.43
CA GLY A 46 7.06 4.41 21.02
C GLY A 46 5.64 4.74 20.55
N SER A 47 5.44 5.77 19.71
CA SER A 47 4.10 6.16 19.23
C SER A 47 3.76 5.42 17.94
N ASN A 48 2.81 4.50 18.03
CA ASN A 48 2.29 3.79 16.86
C ASN A 48 1.10 4.58 16.30
N VAL A 49 1.27 5.13 15.10
CA VAL A 49 0.21 5.83 14.39
C VAL A 49 -0.52 4.84 13.49
N ASN A 50 -1.83 4.71 13.70
CA ASN A 50 -2.70 3.87 12.88
C ASN A 50 -3.44 4.71 11.85
N ILE A 51 -3.07 4.58 10.58
CA ILE A 51 -3.68 5.30 9.46
C ILE A 51 -4.58 4.33 8.68
N ARG A 52 -5.86 4.64 8.52
CA ARG A 52 -6.77 3.82 7.71
C ARG A 52 -6.59 4.15 6.23
N VAL A 53 -6.45 3.12 5.41
CA VAL A 53 -6.15 3.24 3.99
C VAL A 53 -6.99 2.30 3.15
N THR A 54 -7.13 2.68 1.89
CA THR A 54 -7.70 1.84 0.83
C THR A 54 -6.64 1.65 -0.24
N GLY A 55 -6.38 0.40 -0.62
CA GLY A 55 -5.53 0.00 -1.73
C GLY A 55 -6.37 -0.28 -2.95
N VAL A 56 -6.07 0.41 -4.05
CA VAL A 56 -6.72 0.26 -5.35
C VAL A 56 -5.70 -0.37 -6.30
N GLU A 57 -6.05 -1.51 -6.88
CA GLU A 57 -5.21 -2.16 -7.87
C GLU A 57 -5.16 -1.29 -9.13
N THR A 58 -3.95 -0.91 -9.54
CA THR A 58 -3.76 -0.01 -10.68
C THR A 58 -3.07 -0.68 -11.86
N ASP A 59 -2.16 -1.61 -11.59
CA ASP A 59 -1.44 -2.33 -12.63
C ASP A 59 -1.12 -3.77 -12.18
N GLY A 60 -1.48 -4.75 -13.00
CA GLY A 60 -1.32 -6.17 -12.72
C GLY A 60 -2.23 -6.74 -11.61
N ASP A 61 -2.17 -8.05 -11.42
CA ASP A 61 -2.80 -8.74 -10.29
C ASP A 61 -1.93 -8.57 -9.05
N THR A 62 -2.42 -7.82 -8.06
CA THR A 62 -1.67 -7.53 -6.83
C THR A 62 -1.96 -8.53 -5.71
N GLN A 63 -2.84 -9.51 -5.98
CA GLN A 63 -3.31 -10.51 -5.02
C GLN A 63 -3.74 -9.89 -3.69
N SER A 64 -4.44 -8.75 -3.77
CA SER A 64 -4.83 -7.96 -2.60
C SER A 64 -5.72 -8.72 -1.60
N HIS A 65 -6.40 -9.76 -2.06
CA HIS A 65 -7.16 -10.71 -1.23
C HIS A 65 -6.31 -11.50 -0.23
N LEU A 66 -4.98 -11.61 -0.44
CA LEU A 66 -4.05 -12.28 0.47
C LEU A 66 -3.45 -11.33 1.51
N TRP A 67 -3.70 -10.03 1.40
CA TRP A 67 -3.05 -9.05 2.25
C TRP A 67 -3.65 -9.05 3.66
N PRO A 68 -2.81 -8.94 4.71
CA PRO A 68 -3.30 -8.76 6.07
C PRO A 68 -4.11 -7.46 6.18
N SER A 69 -5.03 -7.40 7.14
CA SER A 69 -5.81 -6.18 7.41
C SER A 69 -4.97 -5.02 7.97
N ARG A 70 -3.76 -5.31 8.44
CA ARG A 70 -2.82 -4.35 9.01
C ARG A 70 -1.44 -4.55 8.41
N PHE A 71 -0.87 -3.47 7.89
CA PHE A 71 0.52 -3.42 7.45
C PHE A 71 1.37 -2.72 8.49
N VAL A 72 2.50 -3.32 8.81
CA VAL A 72 3.54 -2.73 9.64
C VAL A 72 4.67 -2.32 8.70
N PHE A 73 5.05 -1.05 8.72
CA PHE A 73 6.14 -0.54 7.88
C PHE A 73 7.43 -0.45 8.66
N SER A 74 8.52 -0.74 7.97
CA SER A 74 9.84 -0.23 8.32
C SER A 74 10.24 0.80 7.28
N VAL A 75 10.59 2.01 7.70
CA VAL A 75 11.16 3.01 6.79
C VAL A 75 12.63 2.62 6.56
N THR A 76 13.08 2.64 5.30
CA THR A 76 14.49 2.40 4.97
C THR A 76 15.38 3.42 5.67
N SER A 77 16.54 2.98 6.17
CA SER A 77 17.54 3.91 6.71
C SER A 77 18.02 4.87 5.61
N PRO A 78 18.40 6.12 5.97
CA PRO A 78 18.94 7.05 5.00
C PRO A 78 20.24 6.49 4.41
N HIS A 79 20.21 6.15 3.13
CA HIS A 79 21.39 5.73 2.37
C HIS A 79 22.12 6.95 1.80
N ALA A 80 23.38 6.76 1.38
CA ALA A 80 24.18 7.82 0.76
C ALA A 80 23.59 8.32 -0.59
N LEU A 81 22.64 7.57 -1.18
CA LEU A 81 21.96 7.89 -2.43
C LEU A 81 20.43 7.88 -2.22
N PRO A 82 19.66 8.69 -2.99
CA PRO A 82 18.21 8.73 -2.89
C PRO A 82 17.58 7.43 -3.40
N ILE A 83 17.14 6.60 -2.46
CA ILE A 83 16.55 5.26 -2.72
C ILE A 83 15.30 5.38 -3.59
N LEU A 84 14.49 6.42 -3.36
CA LEU A 84 13.25 6.66 -4.10
C LEU A 84 13.48 6.75 -5.62
N ALA A 85 14.50 7.52 -6.05
CA ALA A 85 14.82 7.68 -7.46
C ALA A 85 15.32 6.37 -8.09
N GLN A 86 16.13 5.61 -7.35
CA GLN A 86 16.60 4.30 -7.78
C GLN A 86 15.45 3.31 -7.95
N LEU A 87 14.50 3.29 -7.00
CA LEU A 87 13.31 2.47 -7.09
C LEU A 87 12.46 2.82 -8.32
N GLN A 88 12.22 4.10 -8.58
CA GLN A 88 11.46 4.53 -9.75
C GLN A 88 12.13 4.11 -11.07
N ILE A 89 13.46 4.23 -11.16
CA ILE A 89 14.22 3.79 -12.34
C ILE A 89 14.15 2.27 -12.48
N TYR A 90 14.28 1.55 -11.37
CA TYR A 90 14.22 0.10 -11.31
C TYR A 90 12.86 -0.42 -11.82
N LEU A 91 11.76 0.13 -11.30
CA LEU A 91 10.40 -0.23 -11.71
C LEU A 91 10.16 0.02 -13.21
N ARG A 92 10.72 1.11 -13.77
CA ARG A 92 10.59 1.43 -15.21
C ARG A 92 11.41 0.52 -16.13
N ARG A 93 12.53 -0.02 -15.65
CA ARG A 93 13.45 -0.83 -16.46
C ARG A 93 13.16 -2.32 -16.39
N ARG A 94 12.40 -2.77 -15.40
CA ARG A 94 12.13 -4.19 -15.18
C ARG A 94 11.13 -4.72 -16.20
N SER A 95 11.42 -5.91 -16.73
CA SER A 95 10.51 -6.73 -17.53
C SER A 95 10.62 -8.17 -17.01
N PRO A 96 9.53 -8.81 -16.56
CA PRO A 96 8.12 -8.36 -16.59
C PRO A 96 7.81 -7.18 -15.64
N PRO A 97 6.73 -6.42 -15.90
CA PRO A 97 6.33 -5.32 -15.02
C PRO A 97 5.89 -5.84 -13.65
N ILE A 98 6.29 -5.12 -12.59
CA ILE A 98 5.86 -5.43 -11.22
C ILE A 98 4.44 -4.88 -11.01
N PRO A 99 3.51 -5.64 -10.41
CA PRO A 99 2.19 -5.14 -10.06
C PRO A 99 2.26 -3.92 -9.14
N LEU A 100 1.50 -2.89 -9.47
CA LEU A 100 1.41 -1.64 -8.72
C LEU A 100 0.02 -1.46 -8.14
N THR A 101 -0.01 -1.18 -6.84
CA THR A 101 -1.20 -0.75 -6.12
C THR A 101 -1.09 0.72 -5.72
N THR A 102 -2.22 1.39 -5.64
CA THR A 102 -2.31 2.78 -5.23
C THR A 102 -3.07 2.86 -3.91
N PHE A 103 -2.40 3.38 -2.89
CA PHE A 103 -2.97 3.59 -1.57
C PHE A 103 -3.44 5.04 -1.40
N VAL A 104 -4.65 5.18 -0.86
CA VAL A 104 -5.28 6.46 -0.52
C VAL A 104 -5.83 6.38 0.91
N PRO A 105 -5.94 7.52 1.63
CA PRO A 105 -6.55 7.54 2.94
C PRO A 105 -8.03 7.13 2.86
N ASP A 106 -8.45 6.21 3.73
CA ASP A 106 -9.84 5.76 3.79
C ASP A 106 -10.75 6.86 4.36
N ARG A 107 -12.01 6.87 3.93
CA ARG A 107 -13.03 7.83 4.37
C ARG A 107 -13.70 7.31 5.64
N ILE A 108 -13.35 7.91 6.76
CA ILE A 108 -13.98 7.62 8.05
C ILE A 108 -15.30 8.40 8.15
N ARG A 109 -16.35 7.79 8.72
CA ARG A 109 -17.68 8.41 8.87
C ARG A 109 -17.64 9.65 9.76
N ASP A 110 -16.81 9.60 10.81
CA ASP A 110 -16.55 10.71 11.72
C ASP A 110 -15.63 11.74 11.05
N SER A 111 -16.06 13.00 10.97
CA SER A 111 -15.34 14.08 10.28
C SER A 111 -14.01 14.39 10.93
N ASP A 112 -13.94 14.37 12.25
CA ASP A 112 -12.75 14.76 12.99
C ASP A 112 -11.68 13.69 12.83
N GLN A 113 -12.07 12.42 12.98
CA GLN A 113 -11.18 11.29 12.72
C GLN A 113 -10.75 11.21 11.26
N ASN A 114 -11.62 11.54 10.31
CA ASN A 114 -11.28 11.57 8.90
C ASN A 114 -10.23 12.66 8.60
N ALA A 115 -10.37 13.85 9.18
CA ALA A 115 -9.38 14.92 9.05
C ALA A 115 -8.02 14.53 9.66
N VAL A 116 -8.03 13.88 10.83
CA VAL A 116 -6.81 13.34 11.46
C VAL A 116 -6.17 12.27 10.56
N ASN A 117 -6.95 11.30 10.06
CA ASN A 117 -6.45 10.24 9.18
C ASN A 117 -5.80 10.80 7.91
N GLN A 118 -6.46 11.74 7.24
CA GLN A 118 -5.93 12.38 6.04
C GLN A 118 -4.66 13.19 6.31
N SER A 119 -4.62 13.92 7.43
CA SER A 119 -3.44 14.70 7.80
C SER A 119 -2.23 13.82 8.14
N GLN A 120 -2.46 12.69 8.83
CA GLN A 120 -1.42 11.70 9.12
C GLN A 120 -0.91 11.04 7.84
N PHE A 121 -1.80 10.62 6.93
CA PHE A 121 -1.42 10.04 5.65
C PHE A 121 -0.56 11.00 4.83
N ARG A 122 -1.00 12.27 4.71
CA ARG A 122 -0.23 13.30 3.98
C ARG A 122 1.12 13.58 4.62
N SER A 123 1.18 13.57 5.96
CA SER A 123 2.44 13.77 6.69
C SER A 123 3.42 12.62 6.43
N LEU A 124 2.95 11.37 6.40
CA LEU A 124 3.76 10.22 6.04
C LEU A 124 4.25 10.31 4.59
N SER A 125 3.37 10.66 3.66
CA SER A 125 3.77 10.82 2.26
C SER A 125 4.83 11.90 2.06
N ARG A 126 4.73 13.02 2.78
CA ARG A 126 5.76 14.07 2.76
C ARG A 126 7.07 13.61 3.38
N LEU A 127 7.01 12.90 4.50
CA LEU A 127 8.22 12.36 5.14
C LEU A 127 9.00 11.46 4.20
N LEU A 128 8.32 10.55 3.48
CA LEU A 128 8.97 9.69 2.50
C LEU A 128 9.53 10.49 1.31
N TRP A 129 8.81 11.53 0.86
CA TRP A 129 9.22 12.34 -0.29
C TRP A 129 10.42 13.23 0.06
N ASP A 130 10.34 13.97 1.16
CA ASP A 130 11.39 14.90 1.60
C ASP A 130 12.66 14.13 2.00
N GLY A 131 12.49 12.96 2.63
CA GLY A 131 13.61 12.08 2.97
C GLY A 131 14.17 11.27 1.79
N GLN A 132 13.50 11.29 0.63
CA GLN A 132 13.80 10.39 -0.50
C GLN A 132 13.84 8.90 -0.09
N LEU A 133 12.97 8.54 0.86
CA LEU A 133 12.91 7.23 1.50
C LEU A 133 11.79 6.37 0.89
N VAL A 134 11.89 5.06 1.15
CA VAL A 134 10.88 4.07 0.80
C VAL A 134 10.46 3.36 2.08
N ALA A 135 9.19 3.02 2.20
CA ALA A 135 8.68 2.22 3.30
C ALA A 135 8.55 0.76 2.83
N ILE A 136 9.06 -0.18 3.63
CA ILE A 136 9.01 -1.61 3.36
C ILE A 136 7.89 -2.22 4.19
N VAL A 137 7.00 -2.96 3.54
CA VAL A 137 6.02 -3.82 4.17
C VAL A 137 6.46 -5.25 3.98
N SER A 138 6.76 -5.94 5.07
CA SER A 138 6.94 -7.39 5.00
C SER A 138 5.58 -8.08 5.09
N ILE A 139 5.23 -8.86 4.06
CA ILE A 139 4.03 -9.70 4.08
C ILE A 139 4.47 -11.13 4.32
N ALA A 140 4.16 -11.66 5.50
CA ALA A 140 4.33 -13.08 5.79
C ALA A 140 3.21 -13.86 5.09
N LEU A 141 3.43 -14.25 3.84
CA LEU A 141 2.55 -15.20 3.17
C LEU A 141 2.66 -16.54 3.93
N SER A 142 1.57 -16.97 4.56
CA SER A 142 1.50 -18.18 5.40
C SER A 142 1.72 -19.51 4.65
N ARG A 143 2.35 -19.52 3.46
CA ARG A 143 2.48 -20.69 2.58
C ARG A 143 3.91 -21.11 2.23
N SER A 144 4.95 -20.52 2.81
CA SER A 144 6.28 -21.15 2.78
C SER A 144 6.89 -21.18 4.17
N SER A 145 6.51 -22.20 4.94
CA SER A 145 7.46 -22.76 5.88
C SER A 145 8.68 -23.24 5.09
N THR A 146 9.86 -23.07 5.68
CA THR A 146 11.17 -23.63 5.28
C THR A 146 11.99 -22.84 4.25
N SER A 147 12.72 -21.82 4.72
CA SER A 147 14.19 -21.88 4.77
C SER A 147 14.78 -20.74 5.59
N ALA A 148 15.35 -21.09 6.74
CA ALA A 148 16.53 -20.50 7.37
C ALA A 148 16.79 -18.98 7.19
N GLY A 149 16.51 -18.19 8.23
CA GLY A 149 17.34 -17.05 8.66
C GLY A 149 17.65 -15.93 7.66
N GLY A 150 17.00 -15.89 6.49
CA GLY A 150 17.18 -14.85 5.48
C GLY A 150 16.26 -13.65 5.72
N PRO A 151 16.67 -12.43 5.34
CA PRO A 151 15.77 -11.27 5.38
C PRO A 151 14.53 -11.56 4.53
N ASN A 152 13.34 -11.16 4.99
CA ASN A 152 12.10 -11.30 4.22
C ASN A 152 12.23 -10.54 2.90
N ARG A 153 12.51 -11.24 1.80
CA ARG A 153 12.73 -10.66 0.46
C ARG A 153 11.44 -10.41 -0.35
N HIS A 154 10.29 -10.67 0.27
CA HIS A 154 8.96 -10.54 -0.33
C HIS A 154 8.09 -9.60 0.51
N GLY A 155 7.25 -8.83 -0.18
CA GLY A 155 6.38 -7.85 0.45
C GLY A 155 6.05 -6.69 -0.49
N ILE A 156 5.77 -5.52 0.08
CA ILE A 156 5.36 -4.32 -0.67
C ILE A 156 6.33 -3.18 -0.38
N LEU A 157 6.83 -2.55 -1.44
CA LEU A 157 7.57 -1.29 -1.32
C LEU A 157 6.64 -0.12 -1.54
N LEU A 158 6.44 0.67 -0.50
CA LEU A 158 5.66 1.89 -0.52
C LEU A 158 6.53 3.09 -0.84
N PHE A 159 6.09 3.88 -1.81
CA PHE A 159 6.75 5.12 -2.18
C PHE A 159 5.73 6.22 -2.50
N PRO A 160 6.07 7.49 -2.22
CA PRO A 160 5.17 8.61 -2.47
C PRO A 160 5.02 8.91 -3.96
N SER A 161 3.83 9.44 -4.31
CA SER A 161 3.60 9.99 -5.64
C SER A 161 4.30 11.35 -5.80
N PRO A 162 5.00 11.62 -6.92
CA PRO A 162 5.68 12.90 -7.14
C PRO A 162 4.72 14.08 -7.26
N ASN A 163 3.45 13.80 -7.61
CA ASN A 163 2.47 14.83 -7.92
C ASN A 163 1.41 14.99 -6.82
N SER A 164 1.42 14.13 -5.79
CA SER A 164 0.39 14.14 -4.76
C SER A 164 0.86 13.57 -3.44
N SER A 165 0.63 14.31 -2.36
CA SER A 165 0.80 13.81 -0.98
C SER A 165 -0.39 12.99 -0.46
N ALA A 166 -1.47 12.92 -1.24
CA ALA A 166 -2.66 12.15 -0.90
C ALA A 166 -2.65 10.74 -1.50
N VAL A 167 -1.55 10.35 -2.15
CA VAL A 167 -1.41 9.09 -2.87
C VAL A 167 -0.04 8.48 -2.59
N LEU A 168 -0.03 7.19 -2.24
CA LEU A 168 1.17 6.37 -2.15
C LEU A 168 1.05 5.23 -3.15
N TYR A 169 2.16 4.86 -3.78
CA TYR A 169 2.23 3.68 -4.62
C TYR A 169 2.87 2.53 -3.85
N GLY A 170 2.38 1.31 -4.08
CA GLY A 170 2.95 0.08 -3.58
C GLY A 170 3.39 -0.80 -4.73
N ALA A 171 4.68 -1.10 -4.82
CA ALA A 171 5.20 -2.14 -5.70
C ALA A 171 5.17 -3.48 -4.97
N VAL A 172 4.51 -4.48 -5.57
CA VAL A 172 4.13 -5.73 -4.91
C VAL A 172 5.04 -6.87 -5.36
N PHE A 173 5.82 -7.42 -4.42
CA PHE A 173 6.79 -8.50 -4.63
C PHE A 173 6.31 -9.75 -3.89
N LEU A 174 5.27 -10.39 -4.40
CA LEU A 174 4.66 -11.58 -3.77
C LEU A 174 4.99 -12.89 -4.48
N THR A 175 5.54 -12.83 -5.70
CA THR A 175 5.91 -14.03 -6.43
C THR A 175 7.32 -14.51 -6.03
N PRO A 176 7.61 -15.82 -6.11
CA PRO A 176 8.93 -16.36 -5.77
C PRO A 176 10.06 -15.83 -6.66
N SER A 177 9.73 -15.43 -7.89
CA SER A 177 10.66 -14.80 -8.83
C SER A 177 10.88 -13.30 -8.56
N ASP A 178 10.00 -12.67 -7.79
CA ASP A 178 10.07 -11.25 -7.48
C ASP A 178 10.62 -11.03 -6.08
N THR A 179 11.90 -10.70 -6.01
CA THR A 179 12.57 -10.26 -4.77
C THR A 179 12.69 -8.74 -4.73
N PHE A 180 12.82 -8.20 -3.52
CA PHE A 180 13.22 -6.80 -3.34
C PHE A 180 14.55 -6.50 -4.03
N PRO A 181 14.75 -5.25 -4.50
CA PRO A 181 16.03 -4.81 -5.04
C PRO A 181 17.12 -4.81 -3.98
N ASP A 182 18.38 -5.03 -4.37
CA ASP A 182 19.52 -5.11 -3.43
C ASP A 182 19.84 -3.80 -2.69
N PHE A 183 19.27 -2.67 -3.13
CA PHE A 183 19.48 -1.36 -2.51
C PHE A 183 18.47 -1.03 -1.39
N VAL A 184 17.56 -1.96 -1.06
CA VAL A 184 16.47 -1.79 -0.09
C VAL A 184 16.71 -2.62 1.17
#